data_AF-A0A914HB28-F1
#
_entry.id   AF-A0A914HB28-F1
#
_cell.length_a   1.000
_cell.length_b   1.000
_cell.length_c   1.000
_cell.angle_alpha   90.00
_cell.angle_beta   90.00
_cell.angle_gamma   90.00
#
_symmetry.space_group_name_H-M   'P 1'
#
loop_
_entity.id
_entity.type
_entity.pdbx_description
1 polymer ?
#
loop_
_entity_poly.entity_id
_entity_poly.type
_entity_poly.pdbx_seq_one_letter_code
_entity_poly.pdbx_strand_id
1 'polypeptide(L)'
;MSTNANKLLFHWSSLLMQGGLVFSPIIVNSWRNKLNHDFHLRKMISADLPNMPDENLLSLIEAELFEKSEGRMYPFEKADFGIKVQDDMESATYGFFNCYNSALFRFSTRLALADVETIRRHYPNFLRLFKENFASKWVKDLKSVWDNIRSAKGVRDLLTIFREKDLHHLHVDTSLLSDEDLQKVLLSPNAKKFVITREILLADSFFHAMPALYSFMSFGIGWILLSFLKLKMNERLAVAISFLFAVCFFIFLDRIDRINEVVKFDKECLELDDVHLSGAKEYLQSSIELGKLLNRLTNGKARFDANGNYERHMITYTDRLKILKLCIYSSSV
;
A
#
# COMPACT_ATOMS: atom_id res chain seq x y z
N MET A 1 47.79 -15.27 -10.54
CA MET A 1 46.42 -15.80 -10.38
C MET A 1 45.36 -14.75 -10.00
N SER A 2 45.69 -13.54 -9.53
CA SER A 2 44.70 -12.52 -9.11
C SER A 2 44.04 -11.71 -10.25
N THR A 3 44.68 -11.58 -11.41
CA THR A 3 44.19 -10.74 -12.52
C THR A 3 42.93 -11.27 -13.20
N ASN A 4 42.74 -12.59 -13.23
CA ASN A 4 41.53 -13.20 -13.79
C ASN A 4 40.33 -13.09 -12.85
N ALA A 5 40.54 -13.15 -11.53
CA ALA A 5 39.47 -13.01 -10.56
C ALA A 5 38.87 -11.60 -10.55
N ASN A 6 39.70 -10.56 -10.68
CA ASN A 6 39.22 -9.17 -10.74
C ASN A 6 38.52 -8.84 -12.05
N LYS A 7 38.98 -9.39 -13.20
CA LYS A 7 38.26 -9.29 -14.48
C LYS A 7 36.91 -10.00 -14.43
N LEU A 8 36.86 -11.19 -13.82
CA LEU A 8 35.62 -11.94 -13.63
C LEU A 8 34.65 -11.17 -12.73
N LEU A 9 35.11 -10.63 -11.59
CA LEU A 9 34.30 -9.79 -10.69
C LEU A 9 33.81 -8.50 -11.36
N PHE A 10 34.65 -7.86 -12.17
CA PHE A 10 34.26 -6.68 -12.93
C PHE A 10 33.18 -7.02 -13.96
N HIS A 11 33.32 -8.11 -14.70
CA HIS A 11 32.29 -8.60 -15.62
C HIS A 11 31.01 -9.01 -14.89
N TRP A 12 31.07 -9.71 -13.76
CA TRP A 12 29.87 -10.04 -12.97
C TRP A 12 29.20 -8.80 -12.40
N SER A 13 29.94 -7.79 -11.93
CA SER A 13 29.37 -6.52 -11.48
C SER A 13 28.74 -5.74 -12.62
N SER A 14 29.38 -5.69 -13.79
CA SER A 14 28.83 -5.09 -15.00
C SER A 14 27.58 -5.84 -15.48
N LEU A 15 27.55 -7.16 -15.39
CA LEU A 15 26.45 -8.01 -15.85
C LEU A 15 25.28 -8.04 -14.86
N LEU A 16 25.56 -7.96 -13.55
CA LEU A 16 24.54 -7.74 -12.51
C LEU A 16 24.01 -6.31 -12.51
N MET A 17 24.76 -5.34 -13.03
CA MET A 17 24.29 -3.95 -13.12
C MET A 17 23.63 -3.62 -14.47
N GLN A 18 24.12 -4.14 -15.59
CA GLN A 18 23.38 -4.12 -16.86
C GLN A 18 22.14 -5.01 -16.77
N GLY A 19 22.29 -6.18 -16.14
CA GLY A 19 21.18 -7.01 -15.73
C GLY A 19 20.28 -6.30 -14.72
N GLY A 20 20.79 -5.60 -13.72
CA GLY A 20 19.98 -4.83 -12.76
C GLY A 20 19.23 -3.64 -13.37
N LEU A 21 19.77 -3.03 -14.43
CA LEU A 21 19.11 -1.96 -15.19
C LEU A 21 17.93 -2.48 -16.02
N VAL A 22 18.03 -3.70 -16.57
CA VAL A 22 16.94 -4.32 -17.36
C VAL A 22 15.99 -5.12 -16.47
N PHE A 23 16.55 -5.88 -15.53
CA PHE A 23 15.84 -6.80 -14.66
C PHE A 23 15.40 -6.18 -13.34
N SER A 24 15.92 -5.08 -12.78
CA SER A 24 15.35 -4.59 -11.51
C SER A 24 13.97 -3.94 -11.66
N PRO A 25 13.66 -3.15 -12.71
CA PRO A 25 12.28 -2.70 -12.91
C PRO A 25 11.36 -3.87 -13.25
N ILE A 26 11.81 -4.79 -14.11
CA ILE A 26 11.02 -5.95 -14.52
C ILE A 26 10.86 -6.93 -13.36
N ILE A 27 11.88 -7.22 -12.56
CA ILE A 27 11.80 -8.13 -11.40
C ILE A 27 11.12 -7.43 -10.24
N VAL A 28 11.29 -6.13 -9.97
CA VAL A 28 10.54 -5.44 -8.90
C VAL A 28 9.08 -5.29 -9.27
N ASN A 29 8.76 -4.93 -10.52
CA ASN A 29 7.38 -4.82 -10.99
C ASN A 29 6.74 -6.20 -11.19
N SER A 30 7.48 -7.19 -11.73
CA SER A 30 7.03 -8.57 -11.84
C SER A 30 7.04 -9.29 -10.49
N TRP A 31 7.90 -8.98 -9.52
CA TRP A 31 7.77 -9.48 -8.14
C TRP A 31 6.59 -8.82 -7.44
N ARG A 32 6.43 -7.51 -7.55
CA ARG A 32 5.30 -6.79 -6.93
C ARG A 32 3.98 -7.27 -7.53
N ASN A 33 3.92 -7.53 -8.83
CA ASN A 33 2.74 -8.08 -9.48
C ASN A 33 2.61 -9.59 -9.22
N LYS A 34 3.67 -10.40 -9.28
CA LYS A 34 3.61 -11.87 -9.15
C LYS A 34 3.59 -12.38 -7.72
N LEU A 35 4.14 -11.70 -6.72
CA LEU A 35 3.93 -12.03 -5.30
C LEU A 35 2.56 -11.57 -4.81
N ASN A 36 2.05 -10.43 -5.29
CA ASN A 36 0.68 -10.00 -4.99
C ASN A 36 -0.39 -10.73 -5.82
N HIS A 37 -0.04 -11.28 -6.99
CA HIS A 37 -0.89 -12.17 -7.78
C HIS A 37 -0.76 -13.63 -7.31
N ASP A 38 0.38 -14.32 -7.45
CA ASP A 38 0.44 -15.79 -7.26
C ASP A 38 0.36 -16.29 -5.81
N PHE A 39 0.93 -15.58 -4.83
CA PHE A 39 0.97 -16.07 -3.44
C PHE A 39 -0.32 -15.78 -2.67
N HIS A 40 -0.98 -14.65 -2.96
CA HIS A 40 -2.29 -14.32 -2.41
C HIS A 40 -3.44 -14.99 -3.18
N LEU A 41 -3.36 -15.20 -4.50
CA LEU A 41 -4.40 -15.94 -5.23
C LEU A 41 -4.55 -17.38 -4.69
N ARG A 42 -3.47 -18.13 -4.48
CA ARG A 42 -3.60 -19.54 -4.07
C ARG A 42 -4.03 -19.75 -2.62
N LYS A 43 -3.76 -18.81 -1.72
CA LYS A 43 -4.12 -18.91 -0.29
C LYS A 43 -5.46 -18.23 0.03
N MET A 44 -5.91 -17.28 -0.79
CA MET A 44 -7.18 -16.56 -0.63
C MET A 44 -8.32 -17.15 -1.46
N ILE A 45 -8.05 -17.95 -2.50
CA ILE A 45 -9.10 -18.74 -3.20
C ILE A 45 -9.69 -19.83 -2.28
N SER A 46 -9.02 -20.19 -1.18
CA SER A 46 -9.42 -21.29 -0.29
C SER A 46 -10.05 -20.87 1.04
N ALA A 47 -10.32 -19.58 1.26
CA ALA A 47 -11.02 -19.10 2.45
C ALA A 47 -12.29 -18.36 2.01
N ASP A 48 -13.44 -19.01 2.17
CA ASP A 48 -14.77 -18.50 1.84
C ASP A 48 -15.05 -17.14 2.51
N LEU A 49 -14.92 -16.06 1.74
CA LEU A 49 -15.69 -14.83 1.86
C LEU A 49 -16.00 -14.30 0.44
N PRO A 50 -17.20 -13.74 0.20
CA PRO A 50 -17.71 -13.37 -1.11
C PRO A 50 -17.03 -12.06 -1.57
N ASN A 51 -15.82 -12.16 -2.12
CA ASN A 51 -15.01 -10.99 -2.52
C ASN A 51 -15.49 -10.29 -3.81
N MET A 52 -16.75 -10.49 -4.20
CA MET A 52 -17.35 -9.73 -5.30
C MET A 52 -17.97 -8.44 -4.75
N PRO A 53 -17.71 -7.28 -5.38
CA PRO A 53 -18.40 -6.03 -5.02
C PRO A 53 -19.91 -6.19 -5.22
N ASP A 54 -20.70 -5.56 -4.35
CA ASP A 54 -22.15 -5.52 -4.52
C ASP A 54 -22.52 -4.63 -5.72
N GLU A 55 -23.75 -4.78 -6.25
CA GLU A 55 -24.22 -4.01 -7.40
C GLU A 55 -24.20 -2.49 -7.12
N ASN A 56 -24.42 -2.08 -5.87
CA ASN A 56 -24.36 -0.67 -5.49
C ASN A 56 -22.94 -0.12 -5.62
N LEU A 57 -21.93 -0.81 -5.08
CA LEU A 57 -20.54 -0.39 -5.22
C LEU A 57 -20.11 -0.38 -6.69
N LEU A 58 -20.49 -1.40 -7.46
CA LEU A 58 -20.23 -1.44 -8.90
C LEU A 58 -20.83 -0.23 -9.61
N SER A 59 -22.10 0.08 -9.37
CA SER A 59 -22.78 1.22 -10.00
C SER A 59 -22.13 2.56 -9.63
N LEU A 60 -21.66 2.70 -8.38
CA LEU A 60 -20.97 3.90 -7.92
C LEU A 60 -19.62 4.06 -8.61
N ILE A 61 -18.85 2.96 -8.74
CA ILE A 61 -17.57 2.97 -9.44
C ILE A 61 -17.76 3.27 -10.93
N GLU A 62 -18.75 2.65 -11.57
CA GLU A 62 -19.07 2.89 -12.98
C GLU A 62 -19.47 4.36 -13.23
N ALA A 63 -20.25 4.97 -12.33
CA ALA A 63 -20.61 6.37 -12.43
C ALA A 63 -19.38 7.30 -12.35
N GLU A 64 -18.50 7.10 -11.37
CA GLU A 64 -17.27 7.90 -11.21
C GLU A 64 -16.28 7.68 -12.37
N LEU A 65 -16.13 6.43 -12.83
CA LEU A 65 -15.30 6.12 -14.01
C LEU A 65 -15.84 6.77 -15.28
N PHE A 66 -17.15 6.74 -15.49
CA PHE A 66 -17.77 7.36 -16.66
C PHE A 66 -17.53 8.87 -16.67
N GLU A 67 -17.77 9.54 -15.55
CA GLU A 67 -17.50 10.97 -15.39
C GLU A 67 -16.02 11.31 -15.68
N LYS A 68 -15.07 10.51 -15.17
CA LYS A 68 -13.63 10.73 -15.41
C LYS A 68 -13.15 10.28 -16.79
N SER A 69 -13.94 9.48 -17.50
CA SER A 69 -13.65 9.09 -18.87
C SER A 69 -14.01 10.18 -19.89
N GLU A 70 -14.85 11.13 -19.49
CA GLU A 70 -15.31 12.22 -20.35
C GLU A 70 -14.13 13.11 -20.75
N GLY A 71 -13.84 13.18 -22.06
CA GLY A 71 -12.71 13.92 -22.62
C GLY A 71 -11.41 13.13 -22.80
N ARG A 72 -11.37 11.85 -22.43
CA ARG A 72 -10.24 10.97 -22.78
C ARG A 72 -10.27 10.59 -24.25
N MET A 73 -9.09 10.43 -24.86
CA MET A 73 -8.96 9.87 -26.21
C MET A 73 -9.47 8.42 -26.29
N TYR A 74 -9.34 7.66 -25.20
CA TYR A 74 -9.84 6.31 -25.06
C TYR A 74 -10.67 6.22 -23.76
N PRO A 75 -12.01 6.05 -23.86
CA PRO A 75 -12.85 5.87 -22.69
C PRO A 75 -12.52 4.53 -22.02
N PHE A 76 -12.83 4.42 -20.73
CA PHE A 76 -12.64 3.17 -19.98
C PHE A 76 -13.73 2.17 -20.35
N GLU A 77 -13.34 0.96 -20.72
CA GLU A 77 -14.28 -0.15 -20.87
C GLU A 77 -14.29 -1.01 -19.60
N LYS A 78 -15.41 -1.67 -19.30
CA LYS A 78 -15.53 -2.54 -18.11
C LYS A 78 -14.54 -3.71 -18.11
N ALA A 79 -14.04 -4.11 -19.27
CA ALA A 79 -13.01 -5.14 -19.43
C ALA A 79 -11.60 -4.66 -19.04
N ASP A 80 -11.41 -3.33 -18.90
CA ASP A 80 -10.11 -2.69 -18.70
C ASP A 80 -9.66 -2.64 -17.24
N PHE A 81 -10.51 -3.08 -16.31
CA PHE A 81 -10.18 -3.05 -14.90
C PHE A 81 -10.81 -4.20 -14.11
N GLY A 82 -10.11 -4.62 -13.06
CA GLY A 82 -10.62 -5.54 -12.05
C GLY A 82 -11.07 -4.79 -10.81
N ILE A 83 -12.19 -5.20 -10.22
CA ILE A 83 -12.64 -4.71 -8.92
C ILE A 83 -12.63 -5.87 -7.93
N LYS A 84 -12.06 -5.64 -6.75
CA LYS A 84 -12.12 -6.56 -5.61
C LYS A 84 -12.42 -5.80 -4.34
N VAL A 85 -13.07 -6.47 -3.41
CA VAL A 85 -13.21 -6.01 -2.04
C VAL A 85 -12.12 -6.68 -1.19
N GLN A 86 -11.51 -5.93 -0.27
CA GLN A 86 -10.48 -6.42 0.64
C GLN A 86 -10.74 -5.99 2.08
N ASP A 87 -10.40 -6.87 3.02
CA ASP A 87 -10.47 -6.62 4.46
C ASP A 87 -9.31 -5.75 4.96
N ASP A 88 -9.14 -4.59 4.33
CA ASP A 88 -8.19 -3.55 4.72
C ASP A 88 -8.94 -2.24 5.05
N MET A 89 -8.29 -1.35 5.79
CA MET A 89 -8.83 -0.04 6.16
C MET A 89 -8.83 0.94 4.99
N GLU A 90 -7.84 0.80 4.11
CA GLU A 90 -7.72 1.62 2.91
C GLU A 90 -7.92 0.79 1.64
N SER A 91 -8.46 1.47 0.64
CA SER A 91 -8.44 0.98 -0.73
C SER A 91 -7.04 1.09 -1.30
N ALA A 92 -6.73 0.24 -2.27
CA ALA A 92 -5.46 0.24 -2.98
C ALA A 92 -5.67 -0.07 -4.46
N THR A 93 -4.92 0.63 -5.29
CA THR A 93 -4.92 0.44 -6.74
C THR A 93 -3.60 -0.18 -7.19
N TYR A 94 -3.69 -1.14 -8.11
CA TYR A 94 -2.55 -1.77 -8.76
C TYR A 94 -2.70 -1.67 -10.27
N GLY A 95 -1.60 -1.40 -10.99
CA GLY A 95 -1.69 -1.14 -12.43
C GLY A 95 -2.19 0.26 -12.72
N PHE A 96 -2.27 0.63 -14.00
CA PHE A 96 -2.59 1.98 -14.42
C PHE A 96 -3.10 2.00 -15.86
N PHE A 97 -3.89 3.01 -16.22
CA PHE A 97 -4.60 3.03 -17.50
C PHE A 97 -3.73 3.43 -18.71
N ASN A 98 -2.62 4.15 -18.51
CA ASN A 98 -1.89 4.77 -19.62
C ASN A 98 -1.11 3.81 -20.54
N CYS A 99 -0.77 2.58 -20.12
CA CYS A 99 -0.01 1.64 -20.96
C CYS A 99 -0.74 0.34 -21.24
N TYR A 100 -1.45 -0.18 -20.25
CA TYR A 100 -2.26 -1.38 -20.39
C TYR A 100 -3.48 -1.13 -19.51
N ASN A 101 -4.63 -0.94 -20.14
CA ASN A 101 -5.95 -0.90 -19.50
C ASN A 101 -6.16 -2.16 -18.62
N SER A 102 -5.60 -2.15 -17.41
CA SER A 102 -5.45 -3.33 -16.55
C SER A 102 -5.35 -2.95 -15.07
N ALA A 103 -6.03 -1.87 -14.67
CA ALA A 103 -6.04 -1.44 -13.28
C ALA A 103 -6.84 -2.45 -12.43
N LEU A 104 -6.29 -2.86 -11.29
CA LEU A 104 -6.97 -3.65 -10.27
C LEU A 104 -7.24 -2.76 -9.07
N PHE A 105 -8.50 -2.38 -8.89
CA PHE A 105 -8.98 -1.70 -7.70
C PHE A 105 -9.28 -2.71 -6.60
N ARG A 106 -8.64 -2.54 -5.44
CA ARG A 106 -8.97 -3.27 -4.22
C ARG A 106 -9.59 -2.30 -3.22
N PHE A 107 -10.91 -2.26 -3.16
CA PHE A 107 -11.63 -1.38 -2.25
C PHE A 107 -11.74 -1.98 -0.86
N SER A 108 -11.61 -1.14 0.17
CA SER A 108 -11.91 -1.55 1.55
C SER A 108 -13.33 -2.10 1.65
N THR A 109 -13.53 -3.16 2.45
CA THR A 109 -14.87 -3.72 2.74
C THR A 109 -15.84 -2.65 3.25
N ARG A 110 -15.35 -1.56 3.86
CA ARG A 110 -16.16 -0.41 4.28
C ARG A 110 -16.93 0.26 3.14
N LEU A 111 -16.43 0.20 1.90
CA LEU A 111 -17.12 0.75 0.74
C LEU A 111 -18.32 -0.10 0.33
N ALA A 112 -18.23 -1.41 0.49
CA ALA A 112 -19.29 -2.37 0.16
C ALA A 112 -20.40 -2.42 1.22
N LEU A 113 -20.19 -1.86 2.42
CA LEU A 113 -21.19 -1.88 3.48
C LEU A 113 -22.19 -0.73 3.32
N ALA A 114 -23.48 -1.06 3.27
CA ALA A 114 -24.56 -0.10 3.16
C ALA A 114 -25.08 0.37 4.54
N ASP A 115 -25.26 -0.58 5.47
CA ASP A 115 -25.92 -0.32 6.76
C ASP A 115 -25.49 -1.30 7.86
N VAL A 116 -25.85 -0.98 9.11
CA VAL A 116 -25.49 -1.75 10.31
C VAL A 116 -26.12 -3.15 10.32
N GLU A 117 -27.33 -3.28 9.79
CA GLU A 117 -28.04 -4.55 9.76
C GLU A 117 -27.41 -5.51 8.75
N THR A 118 -26.94 -5.01 7.62
CA THR A 118 -26.12 -5.73 6.65
C THR A 118 -24.83 -6.24 7.29
N ILE A 119 -24.14 -5.42 8.11
CA ILE A 119 -22.98 -5.87 8.88
C ILE A 119 -23.35 -7.02 9.82
N ARG A 120 -24.43 -6.89 10.60
CA ARG A 120 -24.85 -7.92 11.56
C ARG A 120 -25.24 -9.24 10.90
N ARG A 121 -25.96 -9.17 9.78
CA ARG A 121 -26.48 -10.35 9.07
C ARG A 121 -25.41 -11.07 8.29
N HIS A 122 -24.56 -10.34 7.56
CA HIS A 122 -23.63 -10.94 6.59
C HIS A 122 -22.18 -11.00 7.10
N TYR A 123 -21.84 -10.20 8.11
CA TYR A 123 -20.49 -10.12 8.65
C TYR A 123 -20.47 -10.17 10.19
N PRO A 124 -21.03 -11.24 10.82
CA PRO A 124 -21.02 -11.39 12.28
C PRO A 124 -19.61 -11.57 12.89
N ASN A 125 -18.57 -11.60 12.05
CA ASN A 125 -17.17 -11.61 12.46
C ASN A 125 -16.37 -10.48 11.77
N PHE A 126 -17.03 -9.42 11.30
CA PHE A 126 -16.40 -8.33 10.54
C PHE A 126 -15.15 -7.78 11.22
N LEU A 127 -15.27 -7.37 12.49
CA LEU A 127 -14.13 -6.83 13.23
C LEU A 127 -13.08 -7.88 13.60
N ARG A 128 -13.41 -9.18 13.52
CA ARG A 128 -12.40 -10.26 13.63
C ARG A 128 -11.46 -10.23 12.45
N LEU A 129 -11.98 -10.08 11.22
CA LEU A 129 -11.17 -10.03 9.99
C LEU A 129 -10.22 -8.82 10.01
N PHE A 130 -10.74 -7.64 10.39
CA PHE A 130 -9.91 -6.45 10.62
C PHE A 130 -8.83 -6.76 11.68
N LYS A 131 -9.20 -7.29 12.84
CA LYS A 131 -8.27 -7.56 13.93
C LYS A 131 -7.16 -8.55 13.57
N GLU A 132 -7.48 -9.62 12.85
CA GLU A 132 -6.52 -10.62 12.39
C GLU A 132 -5.51 -10.02 11.39
N ASN A 133 -5.97 -9.13 10.49
CA ASN A 133 -5.10 -8.41 9.55
C ASN A 133 -4.26 -7.31 10.22
N PHE A 134 -4.76 -6.70 11.31
CA PHE A 134 -4.16 -5.52 11.95
C PHE A 134 -3.38 -5.78 13.23
N ALA A 135 -3.40 -6.98 13.79
CA ALA A 135 -2.64 -7.29 15.00
C ALA A 135 -1.12 -7.33 14.74
N SER A 136 -0.35 -6.83 15.71
CA SER A 136 1.09 -6.62 15.57
C SER A 136 1.90 -7.90 15.82
N LYS A 137 2.87 -8.17 14.92
CA LYS A 137 3.94 -9.17 15.12
C LYS A 137 5.36 -8.59 14.94
N TRP A 138 5.46 -7.34 14.47
CA TRP A 138 6.71 -6.76 13.96
C TRP A 138 7.81 -6.56 15.02
N VAL A 139 7.46 -6.22 16.26
CA VAL A 139 8.45 -5.81 17.28
C VAL A 139 9.24 -6.99 17.87
N LYS A 140 8.66 -8.19 17.90
CA LYS A 140 9.39 -9.40 18.34
C LYS A 140 10.29 -9.96 17.24
N ASP A 141 9.88 -9.82 15.98
CA ASP A 141 10.62 -10.37 14.84
C ASP A 141 11.89 -9.54 14.54
N LEU A 142 11.85 -8.21 14.62
CA LEU A 142 13.02 -7.34 14.35
C LEU A 142 14.20 -7.57 15.30
N LYS A 143 13.92 -7.80 16.59
CA LYS A 143 14.94 -8.13 17.58
C LYS A 143 15.55 -9.50 17.28
N SER A 144 14.72 -10.49 16.94
CA SER A 144 15.18 -11.81 16.50
C SER A 144 15.97 -11.77 15.19
N VAL A 145 15.61 -10.88 14.27
CA VAL A 145 16.28 -10.68 12.97
C VAL A 145 17.63 -10.03 13.18
N TRP A 146 17.73 -9.03 14.07
CA TRP A 146 19.01 -8.43 14.44
C TRP A 146 19.94 -9.44 15.12
N ASP A 147 19.39 -10.25 16.03
CA ASP A 147 20.13 -11.33 16.71
C ASP A 147 20.52 -12.45 15.72
N ASN A 148 19.68 -12.76 14.73
CA ASN A 148 19.93 -13.77 13.71
C ASN A 148 20.86 -13.30 12.58
N ILE A 149 20.87 -12.02 12.20
CA ILE A 149 21.84 -11.41 11.26
C ILE A 149 23.26 -11.48 11.85
N ARG A 150 23.37 -11.36 13.18
CA ARG A 150 24.65 -11.51 13.90
C ARG A 150 25.21 -12.93 13.83
N SER A 151 24.34 -13.92 13.60
CA SER A 151 24.73 -15.31 13.31
C SER A 151 24.74 -15.53 11.80
N ALA A 152 25.67 -16.31 11.24
CA ALA A 152 25.77 -16.52 9.79
C ALA A 152 24.53 -17.21 9.12
N LYS A 153 23.45 -17.47 9.87
CA LYS A 153 22.14 -17.97 9.38
C LYS A 153 21.22 -16.87 8.81
N GLY A 154 21.50 -15.59 9.08
CA GLY A 154 20.54 -14.49 8.89
C GLY A 154 20.01 -14.22 7.48
N VAL A 155 20.71 -14.60 6.40
CA VAL A 155 20.24 -14.33 5.02
C VAL A 155 19.10 -15.26 4.61
N ARG A 156 19.10 -16.52 5.09
CA ARG A 156 18.03 -17.50 4.82
C ARG A 156 16.78 -17.22 5.67
N ASP A 157 16.99 -16.73 6.89
CA ASP A 157 15.92 -16.34 7.81
C ASP A 157 15.26 -15.00 7.42
N LEU A 158 16.02 -14.08 6.80
CA LEU A 158 15.50 -12.86 6.18
C LEU A 158 14.39 -13.12 5.16
N LEU A 159 14.48 -14.25 4.45
CA LEU A 159 13.48 -14.67 3.47
C LEU A 159 12.27 -15.39 4.10
N THR A 160 12.37 -15.86 5.35
CA THR A 160 11.25 -16.51 6.07
C THR A 160 10.42 -15.57 6.93
N ILE A 161 10.85 -14.32 7.12
CA ILE A 161 10.10 -13.22 7.78
C ILE A 161 8.74 -12.96 7.08
N PHE A 162 8.60 -13.32 5.80
CA PHE A 162 7.37 -13.12 5.03
C PHE A 162 6.25 -14.16 5.30
N ARG A 163 6.43 -15.07 6.27
CA ARG A 163 5.38 -16.04 6.64
C ARG A 163 4.53 -15.53 7.81
N GLU A 164 3.37 -14.97 7.48
CA GLU A 164 2.27 -14.72 8.43
C GLU A 164 1.87 -16.03 9.15
N LYS A 165 1.77 -15.97 10.47
CA LYS A 165 1.18 -17.02 11.31
C LYS A 165 0.17 -16.41 12.27
N ASP A 166 -0.89 -17.17 12.48
CA ASP A 166 -2.25 -16.76 12.82
C ASP A 166 -2.48 -16.13 14.20
N LEU A 167 -3.46 -15.22 14.22
CA LEU A 167 -4.01 -14.53 15.39
C LEU A 167 -5.44 -14.99 15.77
N HIS A 168 -5.77 -16.26 15.47
CA HIS A 168 -7.08 -16.89 15.72
C HIS A 168 -7.63 -16.82 17.16
N HIS A 169 -6.87 -16.32 18.13
CA HIS A 169 -7.26 -16.25 19.55
C HIS A 169 -7.96 -14.94 19.95
N LEU A 170 -8.21 -14.04 18.99
CA LEU A 170 -8.74 -12.70 19.25
C LEU A 170 -10.23 -12.59 18.91
N HIS A 171 -11.08 -13.39 19.55
CA HIS A 171 -12.53 -13.29 19.40
C HIS A 171 -13.07 -11.97 19.98
N VAL A 172 -13.67 -11.15 19.12
CA VAL A 172 -14.64 -10.12 19.52
C VAL A 172 -15.93 -10.50 18.82
N ASP A 173 -16.96 -10.81 19.60
CA ASP A 173 -18.27 -11.13 19.08
C ASP A 173 -18.94 -9.82 18.64
N THR A 174 -19.30 -9.68 17.36
CA THR A 174 -19.91 -8.43 16.86
C THR A 174 -21.31 -8.22 17.43
N SER A 175 -21.93 -9.26 17.99
CA SER A 175 -23.20 -9.14 18.71
C SER A 175 -23.09 -8.31 20.00
N LEU A 176 -21.88 -8.12 20.52
CA LEU A 176 -21.59 -7.30 21.71
C LEU A 176 -21.31 -5.83 21.38
N LEU A 177 -21.26 -5.47 20.09
CA LEU A 177 -21.00 -4.10 19.66
C LEU A 177 -22.31 -3.32 19.58
N SER A 178 -22.29 -2.09 20.11
CA SER A 178 -23.39 -1.16 19.97
C SER A 178 -23.57 -0.74 18.51
N ASP A 179 -24.79 -0.33 18.15
CA ASP A 179 -25.07 0.23 16.83
C ASP A 179 -24.15 1.42 16.53
N GLU A 180 -23.83 2.23 17.54
CA GLU A 180 -22.90 3.35 17.44
C GLU A 180 -21.48 2.90 17.05
N ASP A 181 -20.98 1.79 17.60
CA ASP A 181 -19.67 1.25 17.25
C ASP A 181 -19.67 0.66 15.83
N LEU A 182 -20.78 0.06 15.38
CA LEU A 182 -20.94 -0.43 14.01
C LEU A 182 -21.09 0.71 12.99
N GLN A 183 -21.71 1.83 13.37
CA GLN A 183 -21.81 3.01 12.51
C GLN A 183 -20.43 3.60 12.15
N LYS A 184 -19.43 3.47 13.02
CA LYS A 184 -18.04 3.93 12.74
C LYS A 184 -17.37 3.15 11.61
N VAL A 185 -17.87 1.96 11.30
CA VAL A 185 -17.38 1.16 10.16
C VAL A 185 -17.88 1.73 8.84
N LEU A 186 -19.11 2.23 8.83
CA LEU A 186 -19.79 2.67 7.63
C LEU A 186 -19.18 3.98 7.08
N LEU A 187 -19.21 4.09 5.77
CA LEU A 187 -18.82 5.29 5.05
C LEU A 187 -20.07 5.98 4.52
N SER A 188 -20.10 7.30 4.64
CA SER A 188 -21.12 8.12 3.97
C SER A 188 -21.00 8.01 2.45
N PRO A 189 -22.07 8.32 1.69
CA PRO A 189 -22.01 8.34 0.23
C PRO A 189 -20.88 9.24 -0.32
N ASN A 190 -20.68 10.42 0.26
CA ASN A 190 -19.63 11.35 -0.13
C ASN A 190 -18.23 10.78 0.16
N ALA A 191 -18.05 10.13 1.31
CA ALA A 191 -16.79 9.47 1.64
C ALA A 191 -16.47 8.31 0.68
N LYS A 192 -17.49 7.55 0.24
CA LYS A 192 -17.31 6.49 -0.76
C LYS A 192 -16.89 7.07 -2.11
N LYS A 193 -17.56 8.13 -2.59
CA LYS A 193 -17.19 8.85 -3.82
C LYS A 193 -15.74 9.33 -3.77
N PHE A 194 -15.37 10.03 -2.69
CA PHE A 194 -13.99 10.50 -2.49
C PHE A 194 -12.96 9.37 -2.62
N VAL A 195 -13.17 8.24 -1.94
CA VAL A 195 -12.21 7.12 -2.00
C VAL A 195 -12.15 6.53 -3.40
N ILE A 196 -13.29 6.31 -4.05
CA ILE A 196 -13.33 5.76 -5.42
C ILE A 196 -12.59 6.67 -6.39
N THR A 197 -12.91 7.96 -6.38
CA THR A 197 -12.29 8.94 -7.27
C THR A 197 -10.78 9.06 -7.05
N ARG A 198 -10.32 9.02 -5.79
CA ARG A 198 -8.89 9.02 -5.47
C ARG A 198 -8.17 7.82 -6.09
N GLU A 199 -8.75 6.63 -5.98
CA GLU A 199 -8.18 5.42 -6.57
C GLU A 199 -8.18 5.47 -8.11
N ILE A 200 -9.22 6.04 -8.73
CA ILE A 200 -9.28 6.25 -10.19
C ILE A 200 -8.19 7.23 -10.65
N LEU A 201 -8.02 8.36 -9.97
CA LEU A 201 -6.94 9.31 -10.28
C LEU A 201 -5.56 8.67 -10.13
N LEU A 202 -5.39 7.82 -9.11
CA LEU A 202 -4.17 7.05 -8.94
C LEU A 202 -3.92 6.10 -10.11
N ALA A 203 -4.94 5.32 -10.52
CA ALA A 203 -4.87 4.45 -11.68
C ALA A 203 -4.57 5.22 -12.98
N ASP A 204 -5.04 6.46 -13.10
CA ASP A 204 -4.79 7.28 -14.27
C ASP A 204 -3.39 7.91 -14.31
N SER A 205 -2.65 7.78 -13.22
CA SER A 205 -1.36 8.44 -13.09
C SER A 205 -0.20 7.59 -13.59
N PHE A 206 0.92 8.27 -13.88
CA PHE A 206 2.18 7.61 -14.22
C PHE A 206 2.98 7.15 -12.97
N PHE A 207 2.43 7.30 -11.76
CA PHE A 207 3.17 6.97 -10.52
C PHE A 207 3.56 5.51 -10.41
N HIS A 208 2.78 4.61 -11.02
CA HIS A 208 3.11 3.20 -11.06
C HIS A 208 4.45 2.89 -11.77
N ALA A 209 4.98 3.83 -12.58
CA ALA A 209 6.30 3.73 -13.20
C ALA A 209 7.45 4.31 -12.34
N MET A 210 7.17 5.07 -11.29
CA MET A 210 8.19 5.71 -10.45
C MET A 210 9.17 4.72 -9.79
N PRO A 211 8.75 3.54 -9.30
CA PRO A 211 9.70 2.56 -8.75
C PRO A 211 10.76 2.10 -9.75
N ALA A 212 10.43 2.05 -11.05
CA ALA A 212 11.41 1.75 -12.08
C ALA A 212 12.47 2.86 -12.15
N LEU A 213 12.03 4.13 -12.23
CA LEU A 213 12.91 5.29 -12.27
C LEU A 213 13.79 5.41 -11.02
N TYR A 214 13.24 5.17 -9.83
CA TYR A 214 14.02 5.17 -8.58
C TYR A 214 15.05 4.07 -8.55
N SER A 215 14.76 2.91 -9.14
CA SER A 215 15.74 1.84 -9.27
C SER A 215 16.93 2.32 -10.11
N PHE A 216 16.67 2.93 -11.28
CA PHE A 216 17.71 3.53 -12.12
C PHE A 216 18.55 4.57 -11.38
N MET A 217 17.92 5.51 -10.67
CA MET A 217 18.63 6.56 -9.91
C MET A 217 19.48 5.98 -8.78
N SER A 218 18.93 5.02 -8.05
CA SER A 218 19.60 4.38 -6.91
C SER A 218 20.83 3.59 -7.34
N PHE A 219 20.72 2.84 -8.45
CA PHE A 219 21.87 2.16 -9.03
C PHE A 219 22.93 3.13 -9.57
N GLY A 220 22.51 4.23 -10.21
CA GLY A 220 23.42 5.28 -10.68
C GLY A 220 24.26 5.87 -9.55
N ILE A 221 23.63 6.24 -8.43
CA ILE A 221 24.34 6.79 -7.27
C ILE A 221 25.21 5.74 -6.60
N GLY A 222 24.73 4.50 -6.47
CA GLY A 222 25.54 3.38 -5.97
C GLY A 222 26.81 3.14 -6.78
N TRP A 223 26.74 3.29 -8.11
CA TRP A 223 27.89 3.18 -9.01
C TRP A 223 28.92 4.30 -8.81
N ILE A 224 28.45 5.54 -8.68
CA ILE A 224 29.31 6.70 -8.40
C ILE A 224 30.04 6.48 -7.06
N LEU A 225 29.31 6.06 -6.03
CA LEU A 225 29.86 5.76 -4.73
C LEU A 225 30.89 4.62 -4.81
N LEU A 226 30.62 3.56 -5.56
CA LEU A 226 31.54 2.44 -5.76
C LEU A 226 32.86 2.89 -6.37
N SER A 227 32.78 3.75 -7.39
CA SER A 227 33.95 4.28 -8.10
C SER A 227 34.86 5.07 -7.15
N PHE A 228 34.26 5.83 -6.22
CA PHE A 228 35.01 6.55 -5.19
C PHE A 228 35.59 5.64 -4.10
N LEU A 229 34.80 4.69 -3.59
CA LEU A 229 35.22 3.81 -2.50
C LEU A 229 36.35 2.86 -2.92
N LYS A 230 36.37 2.39 -4.18
CA LYS A 230 37.44 1.54 -4.71
C LYS A 230 38.84 2.17 -4.60
N LEU A 231 38.94 3.51 -4.52
CA LEU A 231 40.21 4.21 -4.33
C LEU A 231 40.74 4.13 -2.89
N LYS A 232 39.88 3.85 -1.91
CA LYS A 232 40.19 3.96 -0.48
C LYS A 232 40.11 2.65 0.29
N MET A 233 39.45 1.62 -0.25
CA MET A 233 39.23 0.36 0.45
C MET A 233 39.22 -0.85 -0.49
N ASN A 234 39.22 -2.04 0.12
CA ASN A 234 39.11 -3.31 -0.60
C ASN A 234 37.84 -3.35 -1.47
N GLU A 235 37.98 -3.85 -2.70
CA GLU A 235 36.90 -3.96 -3.69
C GLU A 235 35.63 -4.62 -3.14
N ARG A 236 35.75 -5.70 -2.35
CA ARG A 236 34.59 -6.41 -1.79
C ARG A 236 33.80 -5.53 -0.81
N LEU A 237 34.51 -4.79 0.03
CA LEU A 237 33.90 -3.88 1.00
C LEU A 237 33.26 -2.69 0.29
N ALA A 238 33.93 -2.14 -0.72
CA ALA A 238 33.39 -1.05 -1.55
C ALA A 238 32.08 -1.46 -2.23
N VAL A 239 32.02 -2.67 -2.82
CA VAL A 239 30.80 -3.21 -3.44
C VAL A 239 29.68 -3.36 -2.43
N ALA A 240 29.95 -3.93 -1.25
CA ALA A 240 28.94 -4.14 -0.22
C ALA A 240 28.33 -2.81 0.28
N ILE A 241 29.18 -1.80 0.56
CA ILE A 241 28.73 -0.49 1.04
C ILE A 241 27.91 0.22 -0.05
N SER A 242 28.38 0.22 -1.30
CA SER A 242 27.67 0.85 -2.40
C SER A 242 26.32 0.20 -2.70
N PHE A 243 26.24 -1.12 -2.62
CA PHE A 243 24.98 -1.84 -2.79
C PHE A 243 23.99 -1.52 -1.67
N LEU A 244 24.44 -1.56 -0.41
CA LEU A 244 23.60 -1.21 0.73
C LEU A 244 23.11 0.23 0.63
N PHE A 245 23.98 1.16 0.22
CA PHE A 245 23.60 2.55 -0.01
C PHE A 245 22.53 2.68 -1.10
N ALA A 246 22.70 2.01 -2.24
CA ALA A 246 21.71 2.03 -3.32
C ALA A 246 20.35 1.50 -2.85
N VAL A 247 20.31 0.39 -2.10
CA VAL A 247 19.06 -0.16 -1.55
C VAL A 247 18.42 0.81 -0.57
N CYS A 248 19.19 1.40 0.35
CA CYS A 248 18.68 2.39 1.30
C CYS A 248 18.14 3.63 0.59
N PHE A 249 18.84 4.10 -0.45
CA PHE A 249 18.42 5.25 -1.23
C PHE A 249 17.13 4.97 -2.04
N PHE A 250 17.01 3.77 -2.60
CA PHE A 250 15.77 3.32 -3.25
C PHE A 250 14.59 3.34 -2.27
N ILE A 251 14.75 2.73 -1.10
CA ILE A 251 13.70 2.69 -0.06
C ILE A 251 13.33 4.11 0.38
N PHE A 252 14.31 5.00 0.50
CA PHE A 252 14.09 6.40 0.84
C PHE A 252 13.26 7.13 -0.23
N LEU A 253 13.60 6.98 -1.51
CA LEU A 253 12.85 7.59 -2.61
C LEU A 253 11.44 7.01 -2.73
N ASP A 254 11.29 5.68 -2.72
CA ASP A 254 9.98 5.00 -2.76
C ASP A 254 9.08 5.44 -1.59
N ARG A 255 9.65 5.64 -0.40
CA ARG A 255 8.90 6.12 0.76
C ARG A 255 8.45 7.57 0.63
N ILE A 256 9.31 8.46 0.15
CA ILE A 256 8.95 9.87 -0.09
C ILE A 256 7.85 9.96 -1.14
N ASP A 257 8.00 9.22 -2.24
CA ASP A 257 7.05 9.24 -3.34
C ASP A 257 5.68 8.77 -2.89
N ARG A 258 5.58 7.65 -2.15
CA ARG A 258 4.29 7.17 -1.61
C ARG A 258 3.58 8.18 -0.71
N ILE A 259 4.33 8.96 0.08
CA ILE A 259 3.73 10.02 0.91
C ILE A 259 3.18 11.12 0.01
N ASN A 260 3.97 11.55 -0.97
CA ASN A 260 3.59 12.59 -1.91
C ASN A 260 2.42 12.15 -2.80
N GLU A 261 2.37 10.88 -3.20
CA GLU A 261 1.31 10.24 -3.97
C GLU A 261 -0.04 10.38 -3.25
N VAL A 262 -0.11 9.89 -2.00
CA VAL A 262 -1.33 9.99 -1.19
C VAL A 262 -1.77 11.44 -1.02
N VAL A 263 -0.85 12.34 -0.69
CA VAL A 263 -1.17 13.76 -0.49
C VAL A 263 -1.60 14.43 -1.79
N LYS A 264 -0.96 14.11 -2.91
CA LYS A 264 -1.27 14.67 -4.22
C LYS A 264 -2.67 14.28 -4.65
N PHE A 265 -3.01 12.99 -4.61
CA PHE A 265 -4.34 12.54 -5.04
C PHE A 265 -5.44 12.94 -4.08
N ASP A 266 -5.14 13.00 -2.78
CA ASP A 266 -6.07 13.62 -1.83
C ASP A 266 -6.40 15.05 -2.28
N LYS A 267 -5.39 15.88 -2.58
CA LYS A 267 -5.57 17.28 -3.03
C LYS A 267 -6.30 17.39 -4.36
N GLU A 268 -5.90 16.60 -5.36
CA GLU A 268 -6.55 16.60 -6.68
C GLU A 268 -8.04 16.26 -6.54
N CYS A 269 -8.41 15.32 -5.65
CA CYS A 269 -9.82 15.05 -5.36
C CYS A 269 -10.56 16.25 -4.75
N LEU A 270 -9.92 17.04 -3.89
CA LEU A 270 -10.57 18.21 -3.27
C LEU A 270 -10.85 19.32 -4.28
N GLU A 271 -10.01 19.43 -5.31
CA GLU A 271 -10.11 20.45 -6.34
C GLU A 271 -11.24 20.16 -7.35
N LEU A 272 -11.85 18.97 -7.29
CA LEU A 272 -12.96 18.58 -8.16
C LEU A 272 -14.26 19.32 -7.81
N ASP A 273 -14.78 19.08 -6.60
CA ASP A 273 -16.03 19.68 -6.11
C ASP A 273 -16.17 19.62 -4.57
N ASP A 274 -17.18 20.32 -4.05
CA ASP A 274 -17.52 20.36 -2.63
C ASP A 274 -17.94 18.99 -2.06
N VAL A 275 -18.46 18.09 -2.90
CA VAL A 275 -18.90 16.74 -2.50
C VAL A 275 -17.69 15.89 -2.14
N HIS A 276 -16.65 15.91 -2.96
CA HIS A 276 -15.38 15.23 -2.72
C HIS A 276 -14.63 15.84 -1.53
N LEU A 277 -14.69 17.17 -1.36
CA LEU A 277 -14.13 17.85 -0.19
C LEU A 277 -14.80 17.39 1.12
N SER A 278 -16.15 17.39 1.16
CA SER A 278 -16.90 16.88 2.32
C SER A 278 -16.61 15.40 2.54
N GLY A 279 -16.60 14.62 1.47
CA GLY A 279 -16.29 13.20 1.47
C GLY A 279 -14.90 12.89 2.05
N ALA A 280 -13.87 13.66 1.68
CA ALA A 280 -12.51 13.51 2.21
C ALA A 280 -12.47 13.73 3.72
N LYS A 281 -13.12 14.78 4.20
CA LYS A 281 -13.21 15.09 5.63
C LYS A 281 -13.93 13.98 6.40
N GLU A 282 -15.08 13.54 5.90
CA GLU A 282 -15.89 12.47 6.50
C GLU A 282 -15.12 11.13 6.51
N TYR A 283 -14.46 10.77 5.41
CA TYR A 283 -13.65 9.56 5.31
C TYR A 283 -12.51 9.54 6.34
N LEU A 284 -11.72 10.61 6.43
CA LEU A 284 -10.58 10.68 7.35
C LEU A 284 -11.03 10.68 8.80
N GLN A 285 -12.10 11.42 9.14
CA GLN A 285 -12.66 11.45 10.49
C GLN A 285 -13.22 10.08 10.89
N SER A 286 -14.02 9.45 10.03
CA SER A 286 -14.57 8.12 10.27
C SER A 286 -13.46 7.07 10.44
N SER A 287 -12.40 7.16 9.62
CA SER A 287 -11.25 6.25 9.73
C SER A 287 -10.45 6.41 11.03
N ILE A 288 -10.30 7.64 11.52
CA ILE A 288 -9.72 7.93 12.83
C ILE A 288 -10.56 7.32 13.96
N GLU A 289 -11.87 7.52 13.94
CA GLU A 289 -12.77 7.00 14.98
C GLU A 289 -12.83 5.47 14.96
N LEU A 290 -12.82 4.85 13.79
CA LEU A 290 -12.70 3.40 13.65
C LEU A 290 -11.36 2.90 14.17
N GLY A 291 -10.26 3.58 13.87
CA GLY A 291 -8.93 3.23 14.39
C GLY A 291 -8.88 3.29 15.93
N LYS A 292 -9.47 4.32 16.54
CA LYS A 292 -9.60 4.42 18.02
C LYS A 292 -10.44 3.28 18.59
N LEU A 293 -11.55 2.95 17.94
CA LEU A 293 -12.40 1.81 18.32
C LEU A 293 -11.62 0.50 18.27
N LEU A 294 -10.91 0.23 17.17
CA LEU A 294 -10.09 -0.97 17.01
C LEU A 294 -8.97 -1.04 18.04
N ASN A 295 -8.28 0.08 18.32
CA ASN A 295 -7.28 0.16 19.36
C ASN A 295 -7.86 -0.23 20.73
N ARG A 296 -9.03 0.33 21.08
CA ARG A 296 -9.77 0.03 22.32
C ARG A 296 -10.19 -1.44 22.40
N LEU A 297 -10.85 -1.97 21.37
CA LEU A 297 -11.33 -3.36 21.33
C LEU A 297 -10.19 -4.39 21.36
N THR A 298 -8.99 -3.99 20.95
CA THR A 298 -7.81 -4.85 20.98
C THR A 298 -6.92 -4.62 22.19
N ASN A 299 -7.27 -3.68 23.08
CA ASN A 299 -6.42 -3.24 24.20
C ASN A 299 -4.99 -2.90 23.75
N GLY A 300 -4.83 -2.12 22.68
CA GLY A 300 -3.50 -1.75 22.18
C GLY A 300 -2.78 -2.81 21.35
N LYS A 301 -3.41 -3.96 21.05
CA LYS A 301 -2.78 -5.05 20.29
C LYS A 301 -2.86 -4.84 18.78
N ALA A 302 -3.87 -4.10 18.30
CA ALA A 302 -3.92 -3.67 16.91
C ALA A 302 -2.91 -2.55 16.68
N ARG A 303 -2.38 -2.44 15.46
CA ARG A 303 -1.42 -1.40 15.05
C ARG A 303 -2.10 -0.04 14.83
N PHE A 304 -2.90 0.40 15.80
CA PHE A 304 -3.48 1.73 15.82
C PHE A 304 -2.97 2.45 17.04
N ASP A 305 -2.53 3.70 16.86
CA ASP A 305 -2.14 4.54 17.98
C ASP A 305 -3.38 4.99 18.78
N ALA A 306 -3.14 5.68 19.91
CA ALA A 306 -4.21 6.24 20.73
C ALA A 306 -5.07 7.29 19.99
N ASN A 307 -4.54 7.87 18.91
CA ASN A 307 -5.24 8.84 18.08
C ASN A 307 -6.05 8.18 16.96
N GLY A 308 -5.99 6.86 16.80
CA GLY A 308 -6.68 6.11 15.75
C GLY A 308 -5.96 6.08 14.41
N ASN A 309 -4.68 6.46 14.36
CA ASN A 309 -3.88 6.34 13.15
C ASN A 309 -3.32 4.93 13.02
N TYR A 310 -3.40 4.37 11.82
CA TYR A 310 -2.82 3.07 11.52
C TYR A 310 -1.30 3.20 11.36
N GLU A 311 -0.52 2.46 12.16
CA GLU A 311 0.94 2.61 12.24
C GLU A 311 1.69 2.24 10.95
N ARG A 312 1.08 1.45 10.05
CA ARG A 312 1.71 1.12 8.76
C ARG A 312 1.55 2.22 7.72
N HIS A 313 0.63 3.17 7.91
CA HIS A 313 0.48 4.24 6.94
C HIS A 313 1.70 5.14 6.96
N MET A 314 2.21 5.44 5.77
CA MET A 314 3.35 6.34 5.61
C MET A 314 2.98 7.78 5.99
N ILE A 315 1.71 8.16 5.83
CA ILE A 315 1.13 9.41 6.29
C ILE A 315 -0.14 9.12 7.09
N THR A 316 -0.26 9.72 8.27
CA THR A 316 -1.38 9.42 9.18
C THR A 316 -2.69 10.06 8.70
N TYR A 317 -3.84 9.48 9.07
CA TYR A 317 -5.14 10.09 8.80
C TYR A 317 -5.24 11.49 9.42
N THR A 318 -4.68 11.65 10.62
CA THR A 318 -4.64 12.93 11.34
C THR A 318 -3.86 13.98 10.54
N ASP A 319 -2.71 13.63 9.98
CA ASP A 319 -1.90 14.57 9.21
C ASP A 319 -2.52 14.90 7.85
N ARG A 320 -3.10 13.90 7.17
CA ARG A 320 -3.91 14.14 5.96
C ARG A 320 -5.04 15.13 6.24
N LEU A 321 -5.77 14.95 7.35
CA LEU A 321 -6.87 15.84 7.73
C LEU A 321 -6.39 17.27 8.06
N LYS A 322 -5.19 17.44 8.62
CA LYS A 322 -4.56 18.76 8.80
C LYS A 322 -4.24 19.41 7.45
N ILE A 323 -3.68 18.65 6.52
CA ILE A 323 -3.38 19.13 5.17
C ILE A 323 -4.67 19.60 4.47
N LEU A 324 -5.76 18.83 4.56
CA LEU A 324 -7.06 19.23 4.02
C LEU A 324 -7.51 20.60 4.56
N LYS A 325 -7.42 20.81 5.88
CA LYS A 325 -7.82 22.08 6.51
C LYS A 325 -6.98 23.26 6.03
N LEU A 326 -5.68 23.05 5.79
CA LEU A 326 -4.78 24.08 5.26
C LEU A 326 -5.13 24.42 3.81
N CYS A 327 -5.41 23.41 2.98
CA CYS A 327 -5.83 23.61 1.59
C CYS A 327 -7.13 24.42 1.49
N ILE A 328 -8.14 24.11 2.32
CA ILE A 328 -9.40 24.87 2.38
C ILE A 328 -9.14 26.35 2.71
N TYR A 329 -8.28 26.60 3.71
CA TYR A 329 -7.98 27.96 4.14
C TYR A 329 -7.29 28.76 3.04
N SER A 330 -6.34 28.15 2.31
CA SER A 330 -5.65 28.81 1.19
C SER A 330 -6.54 29.12 -0.01
N SER A 331 -7.62 28.35 -0.23
CA SER A 331 -8.56 28.60 -1.34
C SER A 331 -9.64 29.62 -0.99
N SER A 332 -9.79 29.97 0.29
CA SER A 332 -10.77 30.95 0.79
C SER A 332 -10.24 32.38 0.91
N VAL A 333 -8.94 32.57 0.62
CA VAL A 333 -8.24 33.87 0.58
C VAL A 333 -7.91 34.18 -0.86
#